data_AF-A0A3N5MV30-F1
#
_entry.id   AF-A0A3N5MV30-F1
#
_cell.length_a   1.000
_cell.length_b   1.000
_cell.length_c   1.000
_cell.angle_alpha   90.00
_cell.angle_beta   90.00
_cell.angle_gamma   90.00
#
_symmetry.space_group_name_H-M   'P 1'
#
loop_
_entity.id
_entity.type
_entity.pdbx_description
1 polymer ?
#
loop_
_entity_poly.entity_id
_entity_poly.type
_entity_poly.pdbx_seq_one_letter_code
_entity_poly.pdbx_strand_id
1 'polypeptide(L)'
;MVRPSREFQVFVKPVGPACNMACSYCYYLEKERLFKGKEMFLMPEVLLEEYIVQHINTCTEPVIHFSWHGGEPTILGLDYFRKIVALQRKHQPAGRDIRNGIQTNGTLLD
;
A
#
# COMPACT_ATOMS: atom_id res chain seq x y z
N MET A 1 7.64 11.82 -25.24
CA MET A 1 7.29 11.03 -24.04
C MET A 1 7.00 9.61 -24.48
N VAL A 2 7.78 8.64 -24.01
CA VAL A 2 7.50 7.22 -24.26
C VAL A 2 6.26 6.86 -23.46
N ARG A 3 5.17 6.45 -24.13
CA ARG A 3 4.01 5.90 -23.42
C ARG A 3 4.38 4.49 -22.93
N PRO A 4 4.15 4.15 -21.66
CA PRO A 4 4.32 2.79 -21.17
C PRO A 4 3.53 1.82 -22.07
N SER A 5 4.17 0.73 -22.50
CA SER A 5 3.57 -0.22 -23.44
C SER A 5 2.84 -1.38 -22.75
N ARG A 6 2.93 -1.49 -21.41
CA ARG A 6 2.34 -2.57 -20.62
C ARG A 6 1.92 -2.06 -19.24
N GLU A 7 0.75 -2.49 -18.83
CA GLU A 7 0.25 -2.30 -17.46
C GLU A 7 0.98 -3.19 -16.45
N PHE A 8 0.99 -2.74 -15.21
CA PHE A 8 1.60 -3.44 -14.08
C PHE A 8 0.78 -3.20 -12.81
N GLN A 9 1.03 -4.01 -11.78
CA GLN A 9 0.41 -3.84 -10.47
C GLN A 9 1.47 -3.88 -9.37
N VAL A 10 1.32 -2.97 -8.41
CA VAL A 10 2.20 -2.89 -7.22
C VAL A 10 1.41 -3.29 -5.99
N PHE A 11 1.93 -4.25 -5.25
CA PHE A 11 1.45 -4.61 -3.92
C PHE A 11 2.30 -3.91 -2.88
N VAL A 12 1.76 -2.83 -2.33
CA VAL A 12 2.46 -1.96 -1.37
C VAL A 12 2.36 -2.56 0.01
N LYS A 13 3.47 -2.49 0.74
CA LYS A 13 3.61 -3.02 2.10
C LYS A 13 3.89 -1.89 3.10
N PRO A 14 2.87 -1.06 3.43
CA PRO A 14 3.06 0.17 4.20
C PRO A 14 3.49 -0.07 5.66
N VAL A 15 3.34 -1.29 6.17
CA VAL A 15 3.82 -1.69 7.50
C VAL A 15 4.78 -2.89 7.43
N GLY A 16 5.43 -3.07 6.28
CA GLY A 16 6.45 -4.11 6.08
C GLY A 16 5.91 -5.51 6.41
N PRO A 17 6.67 -6.35 7.15
CA PRO A 17 6.25 -7.68 7.56
C PRO A 17 5.42 -7.73 8.85
N ALA A 18 5.20 -6.60 9.53
CA ALA A 18 4.53 -6.59 10.82
C ALA A 18 3.07 -7.06 10.72
N CYS A 19 2.67 -7.91 11.65
CA CYS A 19 1.36 -8.54 11.71
C CYS A 19 0.98 -8.79 13.16
N ASN A 20 -0.32 -8.70 13.48
CA ASN A 20 -0.85 -9.05 14.80
C ASN A 20 -1.11 -10.57 14.97
N MET A 21 -0.78 -11.38 13.97
CA MET A 21 -0.86 -12.84 14.00
C MET A 21 0.49 -13.49 13.70
N ALA A 22 0.68 -14.72 14.20
CA ALA A 22 1.86 -15.55 13.94
C ALA A 22 1.46 -16.89 13.31
N CYS A 23 0.85 -16.85 12.11
CA CYS A 23 0.41 -18.07 11.43
C CYS A 23 1.61 -18.99 11.15
N SER A 24 1.49 -20.28 11.49
CA SER A 24 2.58 -21.26 11.40
C SER A 24 3.15 -21.45 10.00
N TYR A 25 2.37 -21.13 8.97
CA TYR A 25 2.73 -21.22 7.55
C TYR A 25 3.18 -19.88 6.94
N CYS A 26 3.24 -18.79 7.72
CA CYS A 26 3.54 -17.46 7.18
C CYS A 26 5.05 -17.26 6.96
N TYR A 27 5.47 -17.36 5.70
CA TYR A 27 6.85 -17.05 5.31
C TYR A 27 7.20 -15.55 5.38
N TYR A 28 6.19 -14.67 5.53
CA TYR A 28 6.38 -13.23 5.42
C TYR A 28 6.74 -12.56 6.75
N LEU A 29 6.25 -13.08 7.88
CA LEU A 29 6.54 -12.54 9.21
C LEU A 29 8.05 -12.55 9.52
N GLU A 30 8.74 -13.65 9.17
CA GLU A 30 10.18 -13.80 9.39
C GLU A 30 11.05 -12.78 8.63
N LYS A 31 10.48 -12.08 7.63
CA LYS A 31 11.19 -11.05 6.87
C LYS A 31 11.51 -9.82 7.72
N GLU A 32 10.93 -9.68 8.91
CA GLU A 32 11.38 -8.72 9.94
C GLU A 32 12.90 -8.78 10.16
N ARG A 33 13.48 -9.99 10.12
CA ARG A 33 14.92 -10.22 10.29
C ARG A 33 15.80 -9.58 9.23
N LEU A 34 15.23 -9.17 8.08
CA LEU A 34 15.96 -8.47 7.01
C LEU A 34 16.16 -6.99 7.30
N PHE A 35 15.44 -6.44 8.27
CA PHE A 35 15.41 -5.01 8.58
C PHE A 35 15.96 -4.70 9.97
N LYS A 36 16.95 -5.48 10.43
CA LYS A 36 17.56 -5.34 11.77
C LYS A 36 17.95 -3.88 12.03
N GLY A 37 17.49 -3.33 13.16
CA GLY A 37 17.77 -1.96 13.59
C GLY A 37 16.76 -0.91 13.12
N LYS A 38 15.71 -1.27 12.37
CA LYS A 38 14.55 -0.38 12.17
C LYS A 38 13.55 -0.57 13.31
N GLU A 39 13.27 0.51 14.03
CA GLU A 39 12.24 0.54 15.08
C GLU A 39 10.82 0.55 14.50
N MET A 40 10.66 0.92 13.23
CA MET A 40 9.34 1.08 12.62
C MET A 40 9.33 0.59 11.16
N PHE A 41 8.38 -0.29 10.86
CA PHE A 41 8.10 -0.75 9.50
C PHE A 41 7.18 0.20 8.71
N LEU A 42 6.74 1.28 9.36
CA LEU A 42 5.82 2.25 8.80
C LEU A 42 6.45 3.01 7.62
N MET A 43 5.77 3.00 6.49
CA MET A 43 6.07 3.85 5.36
C MET A 43 5.90 5.32 5.75
N PRO A 44 6.96 6.14 5.69
CA PRO A 44 6.86 7.57 5.98
C PRO A 44 5.88 8.27 5.06
N GLU A 45 5.19 9.30 5.55
CA GLU A 45 4.16 10.02 4.80
C GLU A 45 4.67 10.63 3.48
N VAL A 46 5.88 11.19 3.50
CA VAL A 46 6.51 11.74 2.29
C VAL A 46 6.69 10.65 1.22
N LEU A 47 7.12 9.46 1.63
CA LEU A 47 7.29 8.32 0.71
C LEU A 47 5.94 7.77 0.24
N LEU A 48 4.92 7.79 1.10
CA LEU A 48 3.56 7.40 0.73
C LEU A 48 2.98 8.31 -0.36
N GLU A 49 3.08 9.62 -0.19
CA GLU A 49 2.59 10.58 -1.19
C GLU A 49 3.39 10.48 -2.49
N GLU A 50 4.72 10.36 -2.41
CA GLU A 50 5.57 10.15 -3.58
C GLU A 50 5.18 8.89 -4.35
N TYR A 51 4.98 7.77 -3.65
CA TYR A 51 4.49 6.53 -4.27
C TYR A 51 3.15 6.73 -4.97
N ILE A 52 2.18 7.39 -4.33
CA ILE A 52 0.85 7.63 -4.90
C ILE A 52 0.96 8.42 -6.21
N VAL A 53 1.75 9.50 -6.22
CA VAL A 53 1.96 10.34 -7.41
C VAL A 53 2.64 9.55 -8.53
N GLN A 54 3.71 8.81 -8.20
CA GLN A 54 4.43 8.01 -9.20
C GLN A 54 3.54 6.91 -9.79
N HIS A 55 2.73 6.24 -8.97
CA HIS A 55 1.83 5.18 -9.42
C HIS A 55 0.76 5.73 -10.37
N ILE A 56 0.12 6.84 -10.00
CA ILE A 56 -0.88 7.53 -10.85
C ILE A 56 -0.27 7.92 -12.21
N ASN A 57 0.93 8.49 -12.21
CA ASN A 57 1.61 8.97 -13.41
C ASN A 57 2.07 7.84 -14.35
N THR A 58 2.25 6.63 -13.83
CA THR A 58 2.77 5.50 -14.61
C THR A 58 1.64 4.61 -15.15
N CYS A 59 0.49 4.54 -14.48
CA CYS A 59 -0.68 3.82 -15.00
C CYS A 59 -1.22 4.49 -16.28
N THR A 60 -1.52 3.71 -17.31
CA THR A 60 -2.10 4.24 -18.57
C THR A 60 -3.60 3.98 -18.72
N GLU A 61 -4.16 3.07 -17.91
CA GLU A 61 -5.59 2.72 -17.95
C GLU A 61 -6.52 3.79 -17.34
N PRO A 62 -7.81 3.82 -17.73
CA PRO A 62 -8.82 4.69 -17.11
C PRO A 62 -9.00 4.46 -15.61
N VAL A 63 -8.74 3.23 -15.13
CA VAL A 63 -8.86 2.85 -13.72
C VAL A 63 -7.47 2.59 -13.15
N ILE A 64 -7.12 3.33 -12.09
CA ILE A 64 -5.86 3.19 -11.35
C ILE A 64 -6.10 2.29 -10.14
N HIS A 65 -5.40 1.16 -10.09
CA HIS A 65 -5.54 0.19 -9.02
C HIS A 65 -4.42 0.32 -7.98
N PHE A 66 -4.80 0.51 -6.71
CA PHE A 66 -3.89 0.44 -5.57
C PHE A 66 -4.13 -0.86 -4.80
N SER A 67 -3.06 -1.57 -4.45
CA SER A 67 -3.14 -2.79 -3.62
C SER A 67 -2.33 -2.63 -2.34
N TRP A 68 -3.02 -2.63 -1.20
CA TRP A 68 -2.46 -2.51 0.15
C TRP A 68 -2.35 -3.90 0.79
N HIS A 69 -1.15 -4.25 1.26
CA HIS A 69 -0.81 -5.58 1.74
C HIS A 69 0.20 -5.53 2.90
N GLY A 70 0.36 -6.62 3.65
CA GLY A 70 1.55 -6.95 4.44
C GLY A 70 1.70 -6.23 5.79
N GLY A 71 2.31 -6.86 6.81
CA GLY A 71 2.00 -8.23 7.17
C GLY A 71 0.50 -8.30 7.37
N GLU A 72 -0.01 -7.46 8.27
CA GLU A 72 -1.41 -7.07 8.34
C GLU A 72 -1.56 -5.54 8.20
N PRO A 73 -2.14 -5.02 7.09
CA PRO A 73 -2.30 -3.58 6.88
C PRO A 73 -3.19 -2.87 7.90
N THR A 74 -4.22 -3.55 8.43
CA THR A 74 -5.21 -2.91 9.30
C THR A 74 -4.65 -2.48 10.66
N ILE A 75 -3.46 -2.97 11.05
CA ILE A 75 -2.75 -2.48 12.25
C ILE A 75 -2.38 -0.99 12.17
N LEU A 76 -2.37 -0.41 10.96
CA LEU A 76 -2.15 1.02 10.74
C LEU A 76 -3.32 1.89 11.21
N GLY A 77 -4.50 1.28 11.43
CA GLY A 77 -5.71 1.97 11.84
C GLY A 77 -6.39 2.75 10.72
N LEU A 78 -7.67 3.07 10.94
CA LEU A 78 -8.54 3.71 9.94
C LEU A 78 -8.04 5.08 9.49
N ASP A 79 -7.44 5.87 10.38
CA ASP A 79 -6.95 7.22 10.06
C ASP A 79 -5.81 7.20 9.04
N TYR A 80 -4.99 6.14 9.04
CA TYR A 80 -3.96 5.96 8.02
C TYR A 80 -4.58 5.76 6.63
N PHE A 81 -5.65 4.95 6.53
CA PHE A 81 -6.36 4.76 5.26
C PHE A 81 -7.15 5.99 4.82
N ARG A 82 -7.71 6.76 5.77
CA ARG A 82 -8.32 8.07 5.46
C ARG A 82 -7.29 9.01 4.82
N LYS A 83 -6.07 9.04 5.36
CA LYS A 83 -4.95 9.80 4.78
C LYS A 83 -4.60 9.32 3.37
N ILE A 84 -4.48 8.01 3.15
CA ILE A 84 -4.25 7.43 1.81
C ILE A 84 -5.29 7.94 0.81
N VAL A 85 -6.57 7.83 1.15
CA VAL A 85 -7.67 8.23 0.25
C VAL A 85 -7.64 9.75 0.01
N ALA A 86 -7.33 10.56 1.02
CA ALA A 86 -7.18 12.00 0.86
C ALA A 86 -6.05 12.36 -0.12
N LEU A 87 -4.88 11.72 0.01
CA LEU A 87 -3.75 11.91 -0.91
C LEU A 87 -4.09 11.45 -2.33
N GLN A 88 -4.72 10.30 -2.49
CA GLN A 88 -5.17 9.80 -3.79
C GLN A 88 -6.13 10.78 -4.47
N ARG A 89 -7.14 11.29 -3.75
CA ARG A 89 -8.10 12.28 -4.28
C ARG A 89 -7.41 13.58 -4.66
N LYS A 90 -6.47 14.06 -3.83
CA LYS A 90 -5.68 15.26 -4.11
C LYS A 90 -4.93 15.18 -5.44
N HIS A 91 -4.43 13.99 -5.80
CA HIS A 91 -3.61 13.77 -7.00
C HIS A 91 -4.36 13.06 -8.14
N GLN A 92 -5.66 12.80 -7.99
CA GLN A 92 -6.46 12.08 -8.96
C GLN A 92 -6.62 12.90 -10.26
N PRO A 93 -6.18 12.38 -11.42
CA PRO A 93 -6.38 13.07 -12.69
C PRO A 93 -7.88 13.09 -13.06
N ALA A 94 -8.31 14.18 -13.69
CA ALA A 94 -9.69 14.30 -14.17
C ALA A 94 -10.05 13.16 -15.14
N GLY A 95 -11.23 12.57 -14.96
CA GLY A 95 -11.74 11.49 -15.83
C GLY A 95 -11.10 10.12 -15.61
N ARG A 96 -10.23 9.95 -14.59
CA ARG A 96 -9.70 8.65 -14.18
C ARG A 96 -10.31 8.22 -12.86
N ASP A 97 -10.54 6.92 -12.70
CA ASP A 97 -11.05 6.34 -11.45
C ASP A 97 -9.92 5.74 -10.63
N ILE A 98 -10.03 5.80 -9.30
CA ILE A 98 -9.10 5.14 -8.37
C ILE A 98 -9.85 4.02 -7.65
N ARG A 99 -9.28 2.81 -7.65
CA ARG A 99 -9.78 1.65 -6.90
C ARG A 99 -8.74 1.15 -5.93
N ASN A 100 -9.14 0.96 -4.68
CA ASN A 100 -8.30 0.41 -3.63
C ASN A 100 -8.70 -1.03 -3.34
N GLY A 101 -7.72 -1.93 -3.31
CA GLY A 101 -7.84 -3.27 -2.75
C GLY A 101 -6.98 -3.39 -1.50
N ILE A 102 -7.51 -4.04 -0.46
CA ILE A 102 -6.79 -4.35 0.76
C ILE A 102 -6.80 -5.87 0.96
N GLN A 103 -5.64 -6.45 1.29
CA GLN A 103 -5.56 -7.80 1.80
C GLN A 103 -5.40 -7.74 3.33
N THR A 104 -6.30 -8.39 4.05
CA THR A 104 -6.35 -8.40 5.52
C THR A 104 -6.68 -9.79 6.06
N ASN A 105 -6.18 -10.10 7.25
CA ASN A 105 -6.57 -11.25 8.06
C ASN A 105 -7.95 -11.09 8.72
N GLY A 106 -8.53 -9.89 8.68
CA GLY A 106 -9.88 -9.59 9.16
C GLY A 106 -10.05 -9.48 10.67
N THR A 107 -9.01 -9.72 11.47
CA THR A 107 -9.10 -9.76 12.94
C THR A 107 -9.32 -8.40 13.61
N LEU A 108 -9.15 -7.30 12.86
CA LEU A 108 -9.31 -5.92 13.33
C LEU A 108 -10.44 -5.17 12.59
N LEU A 109 -11.37 -5.88 11.95
CA LEU A 109 -12.55 -5.27 11.35
C LEU A 109 -13.66 -5.12 12.40
N ASP A 110 -14.32 -3.97 12.41
CA ASP A 110 -15.38 -3.56 13.34
C ASP A 110 -16.62 -2.95 12.66
#